data_AF-A0A958P7X1-F1
#
_entry.id   AF-A0A958P7X1-F1
#
_cell.length_a   1.000
_cell.length_b   1.000
_cell.length_c   1.000
_cell.angle_alpha   90.00
_cell.angle_beta   90.00
_cell.angle_gamma   90.00
#
_symmetry.space_group_name_H-M   'P 1'
#
loop_
_entity.id
_entity.type
_entity.pdbx_description
1 polymer ?
#
loop_
_entity_poly.entity_id
_entity_poly.type
_entity_poly.pdbx_seq_one_letter_code
_entity_poly.pdbx_strand_id
1 'polypeptide(L)'
;IDFQDARMGPVQYDLVSLVHDSYVNLSDESREKVVEDYLMKASEFNNNISLESFRKIFSIQTIQRCFKACGSFASFYNLRKDLRYLKYLQPTVKKVVQTLTQHPEYSDFMNILIDKGLLEREYEKECKLSS
;
A
#
# COMPACT_ATOMS: atom_id res chain seq x y z
N ILE A 1 -6.55 -20.16 5.86
CA ILE A 1 -7.04 -18.84 5.38
C ILE A 1 -7.49 -18.05 6.60
N ASP A 2 -7.07 -16.79 6.70
CA ASP A 2 -7.20 -15.96 7.89
C ASP A 2 -8.32 -14.92 7.71
N PHE A 3 -9.54 -15.26 8.13
CA PHE A 3 -10.74 -14.42 7.99
C PHE A 3 -11.29 -13.94 9.34
N GLN A 4 -10.61 -14.23 10.44
CA GLN A 4 -11.13 -13.97 11.79
C GLN A 4 -11.22 -12.46 12.09
N ASP A 5 -10.41 -11.65 11.41
CA ASP A 5 -10.40 -10.18 11.50
C ASP A 5 -11.08 -9.48 10.31
N ALA A 6 -11.93 -10.18 9.56
CA ALA A 6 -12.69 -9.54 8.48
C ALA A 6 -13.55 -8.37 9.01
N ARG A 7 -13.58 -7.27 8.26
CA ARG A 7 -14.36 -6.05 8.57
C ARG A 7 -15.05 -5.57 7.30
N MET A 8 -16.17 -4.86 7.47
CA MET A 8 -16.79 -4.12 6.38
C MET A 8 -15.86 -3.00 5.91
N GLY A 9 -15.70 -2.86 4.61
CA GLY A 9 -14.86 -1.83 3.99
C GLY A 9 -15.10 -1.73 2.49
N PRO A 10 -14.42 -0.80 1.81
CA PRO A 10 -14.49 -0.69 0.37
C PRO A 10 -13.95 -1.95 -0.29
N VAL A 11 -14.61 -2.41 -1.35
CA VAL A 11 -14.23 -3.63 -2.09
C VAL A 11 -12.79 -3.57 -2.63
N GLN A 12 -12.28 -2.37 -2.88
CA GLN A 12 -10.93 -2.11 -3.33
C GLN A 12 -9.88 -2.53 -2.29
N TYR A 13 -10.22 -2.54 -0.99
CA TYR A 13 -9.25 -2.80 0.07
C TYR A 13 -8.61 -4.20 -0.06
N ASP A 14 -9.42 -5.21 -0.36
CA ASP A 14 -8.94 -6.58 -0.58
C ASP A 14 -8.17 -6.69 -1.91
N LEU A 15 -8.60 -5.99 -2.96
CA LEU A 15 -7.87 -6.00 -4.23
C LEU A 15 -6.50 -5.33 -4.10
N VAL A 16 -6.41 -4.18 -3.43
CA VAL A 16 -5.14 -3.50 -3.11
C VAL A 16 -4.25 -4.44 -2.30
N SER A 17 -4.80 -5.20 -1.36
CA SER A 17 -4.03 -6.17 -0.58
C SER A 17 -3.30 -7.20 -1.42
N LEU A 18 -3.94 -7.62 -2.51
CA LEU A 18 -3.45 -8.64 -3.41
C LEU A 18 -2.38 -8.08 -4.34
N VAL A 19 -2.67 -6.94 -4.98
CA VAL A 19 -1.82 -6.42 -6.06
C VAL A 19 -0.69 -5.48 -5.59
N HIS A 20 -0.78 -5.00 -4.35
CA HIS A 20 0.24 -4.21 -3.67
C HIS A 20 0.81 -4.94 -2.43
N ASP A 21 0.80 -6.28 -2.44
CA ASP A 21 1.49 -7.07 -1.44
C ASP A 21 2.99 -6.69 -1.45
N SER A 22 3.49 -6.20 -0.32
CA SER A 22 4.88 -5.77 -0.18
C SER A 22 5.89 -6.93 -0.24
N TYR A 23 5.43 -8.17 -0.07
CA TYR A 23 6.27 -9.37 -0.13
C TYR A 23 6.49 -9.88 -1.57
N VAL A 24 5.71 -9.39 -2.54
CA VAL A 24 5.71 -9.87 -3.92
C VAL A 24 6.01 -8.74 -4.88
N ASN A 25 6.97 -8.94 -5.77
CA ASN A 25 7.26 -7.96 -6.82
C ASN A 25 6.37 -8.22 -8.05
N LEU A 26 5.16 -7.67 -8.04
CA LEU A 26 4.24 -7.73 -9.17
C LEU A 26 4.54 -6.58 -10.15
N SER A 27 4.72 -6.90 -11.44
CA SER A 27 4.86 -5.89 -12.49
C SER A 27 3.62 -5.01 -12.60
N ASP A 28 3.78 -3.77 -13.06
CA ASP A 28 2.64 -2.85 -13.24
C ASP A 28 1.62 -3.40 -14.24
N GLU A 29 2.09 -4.08 -15.30
CA GLU A 29 1.23 -4.80 -16.27
C GLU A 29 0.41 -5.91 -15.61
N SER A 30 1.05 -6.78 -14.82
CA SER A 30 0.34 -7.87 -14.12
C SER A 30 -0.66 -7.32 -13.12
N ARG A 31 -0.32 -6.23 -12.42
CA ARG A 31 -1.22 -5.55 -11.50
C ARG A 31 -2.44 -5.01 -12.23
N GLU A 32 -2.23 -4.31 -13.34
CA GLU A 32 -3.34 -3.72 -14.09
C GLU A 32 -4.26 -4.80 -14.65
N LYS A 33 -3.70 -5.89 -15.18
CA LYS A 33 -4.47 -7.04 -15.64
C LYS A 33 -5.36 -7.64 -14.54
N VAL A 34 -4.84 -7.81 -13.33
CA VAL A 34 -5.64 -8.31 -12.19
C VAL A 34 -6.77 -7.33 -11.82
N VAL A 35 -6.52 -6.03 -11.89
CA VAL A 35 -7.54 -5.01 -11.60
C VAL A 35 -8.61 -4.98 -12.69
N GLU A 36 -8.23 -5.09 -13.97
CA GLU A 36 -9.16 -5.20 -15.10
C GLU A 36 -10.01 -6.46 -15.03
N ASP A 37 -9.39 -7.62 -14.76
CA ASP A 37 -10.09 -8.90 -14.58
C ASP A 37 -11.10 -8.83 -13.43
N TYR A 38 -10.75 -8.15 -12.34
CA TYR A 38 -11.66 -7.90 -11.22
C TYR A 38 -12.86 -7.06 -11.65
N LEU A 39 -12.61 -5.95 -12.35
CA LEU A 39 -13.67 -5.02 -12.79
C LEU A 39 -14.63 -5.68 -13.78
N MET A 40 -14.10 -6.46 -14.73
CA MET A 40 -14.88 -7.22 -15.69
C MET A 40 -15.86 -8.16 -14.97
N LYS A 41 -15.34 -8.98 -14.04
CA LYS A 41 -16.17 -9.91 -13.26
C LYS A 41 -17.13 -9.19 -12.33
N ALA A 42 -16.71 -8.11 -11.68
CA ALA A 42 -17.56 -7.35 -10.77
C ALA A 42 -18.74 -6.71 -11.52
N SER A 43 -18.53 -6.30 -12.78
CA SER A 43 -19.60 -5.73 -13.61
C SER A 43 -20.72 -6.74 -13.90
N GLU A 44 -20.41 -8.04 -14.00
CA GLU A 44 -21.42 -9.10 -14.19
C GLU A 44 -22.42 -9.20 -13.01
N PHE A 45 -21.99 -8.78 -11.81
CA PHE A 45 -22.83 -8.80 -10.60
C PHE A 45 -23.44 -7.42 -10.29
N ASN A 46 -22.78 -6.34 -10.72
CA ASN A 46 -23.22 -4.98 -10.47
C ASN A 46 -22.82 -4.03 -11.61
N ASN A 47 -23.78 -3.72 -12.48
CA ASN A 47 -23.59 -2.83 -13.63
C ASN A 47 -23.38 -1.35 -13.26
N ASN A 48 -23.52 -0.97 -11.98
CA ASN A 48 -23.43 0.42 -11.53
C ASN A 48 -22.03 0.82 -11.02
N ILE A 49 -21.00 0.01 -11.25
CA ILE A 49 -19.63 0.35 -10.85
C ILE A 49 -19.08 1.41 -11.82
N SER A 50 -19.03 2.66 -11.35
CA SER A 50 -18.28 3.72 -12.04
C SER A 50 -16.78 3.40 -11.96
N LEU A 51 -16.14 3.19 -13.12
CA LEU A 51 -14.71 2.93 -13.22
C LEU A 51 -13.89 4.06 -12.58
N GLU A 52 -14.27 5.30 -12.83
CA GLU A 52 -13.61 6.48 -12.26
C GLU A 52 -13.68 6.48 -10.73
N SER A 53 -14.88 6.28 -10.18
CA SER A 53 -15.07 6.20 -8.73
C SER A 53 -14.30 5.03 -8.12
N PHE A 54 -14.27 3.89 -8.82
CA PHE A 54 -13.50 2.73 -8.39
C PHE A 54 -12.01 3.03 -8.33
N ARG A 55 -11.43 3.60 -9.40
CA ARG A 55 -10.01 3.95 -9.50
C ARG A 55 -9.61 5.00 -8.45
N LYS A 56 -10.48 5.97 -8.17
CA LYS A 56 -10.28 6.97 -7.12
C LYS A 56 -10.27 6.33 -5.72
N ILE A 57 -11.22 5.46 -5.42
CA ILE A 57 -11.21 4.77 -4.12
C ILE A 57 -10.02 3.80 -4.03
N PHE A 58 -9.68 3.12 -5.13
CA PHE A 58 -8.55 2.21 -5.20
C PHE A 58 -7.23 2.90 -4.86
N SER A 59 -6.95 4.06 -5.47
CA SER A 59 -5.75 4.86 -5.18
C SER A 59 -5.71 5.35 -3.73
N ILE A 60 -6.83 5.81 -3.17
CA ILE A 60 -6.93 6.17 -1.74
C ILE A 60 -6.67 4.96 -0.83
N GLN A 61 -7.24 3.79 -1.16
CA GLN A 61 -6.99 2.56 -0.39
C GLN A 61 -5.53 2.09 -0.52
N THR A 62 -4.88 2.29 -1.67
CA THR A 62 -3.43 2.06 -1.82
C THR A 62 -2.64 2.93 -0.86
N ILE A 63 -2.93 4.23 -0.77
CA ILE A 63 -2.27 5.14 0.18
C ILE A 63 -2.46 4.63 1.62
N GLN A 64 -3.71 4.41 2.03
CA GLN A 64 -4.06 4.03 3.40
C GLN A 64 -3.42 2.69 3.79
N ARG A 65 -3.57 1.67 2.95
CA ARG A 65 -3.16 0.31 3.27
C ARG A 65 -1.64 0.16 3.25
N CYS A 66 -0.97 0.71 2.24
CA CYS A 66 0.49 0.66 2.16
C CYS A 66 1.12 1.45 3.31
N PHE A 67 0.55 2.61 3.68
CA PHE A 67 1.06 3.37 4.83
C PHE A 67 0.85 2.61 6.15
N LYS A 68 -0.31 1.96 6.34
CA LYS A 68 -0.54 1.06 7.48
C LYS A 68 0.51 -0.06 7.54
N ALA A 69 0.84 -0.67 6.40
CA ALA A 69 1.87 -1.71 6.33
C ALA A 69 3.26 -1.19 6.75
N CYS A 70 3.62 0.05 6.37
CA CYS A 70 4.85 0.70 6.84
C CYS A 70 4.87 0.78 8.38
N GLY A 71 3.75 1.18 8.99
CA GLY A 71 3.60 1.18 10.45
C GLY A 71 3.77 -0.20 11.08
N SER A 72 3.24 -1.26 10.46
CA SER A 72 3.44 -2.65 10.90
C SER A 72 4.91 -3.08 10.81
N PHE A 73 5.60 -2.81 9.72
CA PHE A 73 7.02 -3.15 9.58
C PHE A 73 7.88 -2.43 10.62
N ALA A 74 7.62 -1.13 10.84
CA ALA A 74 8.29 -0.36 11.87
C ALA A 74 8.00 -0.89 13.29
N SER A 75 6.76 -1.29 13.58
CA SER A 75 6.41 -1.81 14.91
C SER A 75 7.05 -3.17 15.20
N PHE A 76 7.19 -4.04 14.19
CA PHE A 76 7.91 -5.31 14.34
C PHE A 76 9.36 -5.09 14.78
N TYR A 77 10.05 -4.12 14.19
CA TYR A 77 11.38 -3.76 14.65
C TYR A 77 11.37 -3.11 16.04
N ASN A 78 10.53 -2.11 16.27
CA ASN A 78 10.55 -1.36 17.53
C ASN A 78 10.19 -2.23 18.75
N LEU A 79 9.25 -3.16 18.60
CA LEU A 79 8.76 -4.00 19.69
C LEU A 79 9.51 -5.33 19.84
N ARG A 80 9.96 -5.92 18.72
CA ARG A 80 10.53 -7.28 18.70
C ARG A 80 11.95 -7.37 18.14
N LYS A 81 12.55 -6.23 17.75
CA LYS A 81 13.86 -6.15 17.07
C LYS A 81 13.93 -7.01 15.79
N ASP A 82 12.78 -7.25 15.16
CA ASP A 82 12.69 -8.05 13.96
C ASP A 82 13.04 -7.22 12.72
N LEU A 83 14.24 -7.47 12.16
CA LEU A 83 14.77 -6.75 11.00
C LEU A 83 14.19 -7.22 9.67
N ARG A 84 13.55 -8.40 9.61
CA ARG A 84 13.18 -9.09 8.35
C ARG A 84 12.27 -8.27 7.43
N TYR A 85 11.52 -7.34 8.01
CA TYR A 85 10.51 -6.55 7.32
C TYR A 85 10.99 -5.15 6.91
N LEU A 86 12.15 -4.71 7.40
CA LEU A 86 12.64 -3.35 7.14
C LEU A 86 12.96 -3.10 5.66
N LYS A 87 13.42 -4.12 4.90
CA LYS A 87 13.57 -4.03 3.43
C LYS A 87 12.30 -3.64 2.68
N TYR A 88 11.12 -3.93 3.23
CA TYR A 88 9.86 -3.60 2.57
C TYR A 88 9.39 -2.17 2.86
N LEU A 89 9.91 -1.52 3.91
CA LEU A 89 9.41 -0.22 4.34
C LEU A 89 9.70 0.88 3.31
N GLN A 90 10.94 0.99 2.82
CA GLN A 90 11.29 2.03 1.84
C GLN A 90 10.53 1.87 0.50
N PRO A 91 10.45 0.68 -0.14
CA PRO A 91 9.63 0.49 -1.35
C PRO A 91 8.16 0.83 -1.13
N THR A 92 7.59 0.44 0.03
CA THR A 92 6.17 0.67 0.33
C THR A 92 5.89 2.16 0.57
N VAL A 93 6.77 2.90 1.27
CA VAL A 93 6.63 4.37 1.39
C VAL A 93 6.75 5.06 0.03
N LYS A 94 7.69 4.62 -0.82
CA LYS A 94 7.80 5.16 -2.19
C LYS A 94 6.50 4.99 -2.97
N LYS A 95 5.84 3.84 -2.84
CA LYS A 95 4.53 3.60 -3.46
C LYS A 95 3.46 4.57 -2.91
N VAL A 96 3.41 4.77 -1.59
CA VAL A 96 2.49 5.73 -0.96
C VAL A 96 2.68 7.13 -1.53
N VAL A 97 3.92 7.63 -1.58
CA VAL A 97 4.23 8.97 -2.13
C VAL A 97 3.91 9.06 -3.61
N GLN A 98 4.25 8.04 -4.41
CA GLN A 98 3.88 8.00 -5.83
C GLN A 98 2.37 8.12 -6.02
N THR A 99 1.57 7.39 -5.25
CA THR A 99 0.10 7.45 -5.36
C THR A 99 -0.46 8.77 -4.85
N LEU A 100 0.14 9.38 -3.82
CA LEU A 100 -0.25 10.71 -3.32
C LEU A 100 -0.13 11.81 -4.37
N THR A 101 0.74 11.68 -5.37
CA THR A 101 0.83 12.65 -6.48
C THR A 101 -0.47 12.80 -7.29
N GLN A 102 -1.35 11.79 -7.23
CA GLN A 102 -2.66 11.77 -7.88
C GLN A 102 -3.76 12.42 -7.03
N HIS A 103 -3.44 12.79 -5.78
CA HIS A 103 -4.37 13.35 -4.80
C HIS A 103 -3.82 14.63 -4.18
N PRO A 104 -3.87 15.77 -4.91
CA PRO A 104 -3.40 17.05 -4.41
C PRO A 104 -4.05 17.48 -3.07
N GLU A 105 -5.25 16.99 -2.78
CA GLU A 105 -5.94 17.20 -1.50
C GLU A 105 -5.18 16.65 -0.27
N TYR A 106 -4.17 15.80 -0.49
CA TYR A 106 -3.32 15.23 0.55
C TYR A 106 -1.85 15.69 0.46
N SER A 107 -1.59 16.85 -0.18
CA SER A 107 -0.24 17.40 -0.34
C SER A 107 0.51 17.56 0.98
N ASP A 108 -0.17 18.00 2.04
CA ASP A 108 0.45 18.19 3.36
C ASP A 108 0.98 16.88 3.93
N PHE A 109 0.22 15.79 3.75
CA PHE A 109 0.67 14.48 4.17
C PHE A 109 1.88 14.01 3.35
N MET A 110 1.85 14.22 2.02
CA MET A 110 2.99 13.91 1.16
C MET A 110 4.25 14.67 1.57
N ASN A 111 4.13 15.97 1.86
CA ASN A 111 5.25 16.81 2.29
C ASN A 111 5.82 16.31 3.63
N ILE A 112 4.98 15.96 4.60
CA ILE A 112 5.44 15.37 5.87
C ILE A 112 6.29 14.11 5.64
N LEU A 113 5.89 13.23 4.72
CA LEU A 113 6.65 12.01 4.42
C LEU A 113 8.03 12.31 3.80
N ILE A 114 8.08 13.31 2.91
CA ILE A 114 9.30 13.75 2.24
C ILE A 114 10.23 14.46 3.23
N ASP A 115 9.73 15.44 3.97
CA ASP A 115 10.51 16.27 4.91
C ASP A 115 11.13 15.45 6.05
N LYS A 116 10.51 14.32 6.41
CA LYS A 116 11.04 13.39 7.42
C LYS A 116 12.07 12.40 6.84
N GLY A 117 12.32 12.47 5.53
CA GLY A 117 13.33 11.67 4.83
C GLY A 117 12.97 10.19 4.73
N LEU A 118 11.68 9.82 4.73
CA LEU A 118 11.30 8.40 4.73
C LEU A 118 11.63 7.68 3.41
N LEU A 119 11.88 8.41 2.34
CA LEU A 119 12.17 7.86 1.01
C LEU A 119 13.64 7.42 0.83
N GLU A 120 14.54 8.00 1.61
CA GLU A 120 16.00 7.93 1.38
C GLU A 120 16.71 7.02 2.39
N ARG A 121 16.04 6.69 3.50
CA ARG A 121 16.60 5.85 4.56
C ARG A 121 16.81 4.41 4.11
N GLU A 122 17.98 3.89 4.45
CA GLU A 122 18.31 2.47 4.31
C GLU A 122 18.08 1.78 5.66
N TYR A 123 16.82 1.60 6.02
CA TYR A 123 16.40 1.14 7.35
C TYR A 123 17.12 -0.13 7.83
N GLU A 124 17.40 -1.08 6.94
CA GLU A 124 18.15 -2.28 7.31
C GLU A 124 19.61 -2.00 7.70
N LYS A 125 20.29 -1.06 7.02
CA LYS A 125 21.69 -0.72 7.30
C LYS A 125 21.80 0.14 8.55
N GLU A 126 20.94 1.14 8.69
CA GLU A 126 20.88 2.00 9.88
C GLU A 126 20.64 1.20 11.17
N CYS A 127 19.72 0.24 11.13
CA CYS A 127 19.38 -0.57 12.31
C CYS A 127 20.43 -1.63 12.66
N LYS A 128 21.22 -2.13 11.69
CA LYS A 128 22.33 -3.08 11.94
C LYS A 128 23.57 -2.42 12.53
N LEU A 129 23.78 -1.13 12.27
CA LEU A 129 24.91 -0.35 12.82
C LEU A 129 24.65 0.11 14.26
N SER A 130 23.39 0.05 14.70
CA SER A 130 22.93 0.52 16.03
C SER A 130 22.74 -0.63 17.04
N SER A 131 23.03 -1.87 16.65
CA SER A 131 22.91 -3.11 17.43
C SER A 131 24.27 -3.71 17.71
#